data_AF-A0AAW6XHB8-F1
#
_entry.id   AF-A0AAW6XHB8-F1
#
_cell.length_a   1.000
_cell.length_b   1.000
_cell.length_c   1.000
_cell.angle_alpha   90.00
_cell.angle_beta   90.00
_cell.angle_gamma   90.00
#
_symmetry.space_group_name_H-M   'P 1'
#
loop_
_entity.id
_entity.type
_entity.pdbx_description
1 polymer ?
#
loop_
_entity_poly.entity_id
_entity_poly.type
_entity_poly.pdbx_seq_one_letter_code
_entity_poly.pdbx_strand_id
1 'polypeptide(L)' 'GWPAMTMRFTFVNADDAINALKTGNHVDFSFIQQGNISLLKSINVTQS' A
#
# COMPACT_ATOMS: atom_id res chain seq x y z
N GLY A 1 0.35 17.79 7.40
CA GLY A 1 0.50 16.33 7.28
C GLY A 1 -0.87 15.69 7.28
N TRP A 2 -1.01 14.49 6.75
CA TRP A 2 -2.28 13.76 6.77
C TRP A 2 -2.46 13.09 8.14
N PRO A 3 -3.66 13.04 8.73
CA PRO A 3 -3.90 12.27 9.95
C PRO A 3 -3.87 10.77 9.65
N ALA A 4 -3.84 9.94 10.70
CA ALA A 4 -4.10 8.52 10.56
C ALA A 4 -5.50 8.31 9.96
N MET A 5 -5.62 7.44 8.96
CA MET A 5 -6.85 7.26 8.19
C MET A 5 -6.91 5.86 7.56
N THR A 6 -8.12 5.45 7.18
CA THR A 6 -8.33 4.32 6.27
C THR A 6 -8.43 4.86 4.85
N MET A 7 -7.65 4.31 3.93
CA MET A 7 -7.53 4.80 2.56
C MET A 7 -7.43 3.65 1.57
N ARG A 8 -7.93 3.86 0.35
CA ARG A 8 -7.88 2.87 -0.73
C ARG A 8 -6.71 3.17 -1.66
N PHE A 9 -5.84 2.18 -1.86
CA PHE A 9 -4.75 2.20 -2.83
C PHE A 9 -5.03 1.25 -3.98
N THR A 10 -4.47 1.53 -5.15
CA THR A 10 -4.62 0.70 -6.36
C THR A 10 -3.24 0.20 -6.79
N PHE A 11 -3.12 -1.08 -7.12
CA PHE A 11 -1.94 -1.67 -7.76
C PHE A 11 -2.32 -2.16 -9.16
N VAL A 12 -1.36 -2.18 -10.09
CA VAL A 12 -1.61 -2.59 -11.50
C VAL A 12 -1.34 -4.08 -11.70
N ASN A 13 -0.25 -4.58 -11.12
CA ASN A 13 0.15 -5.99 -11.20
C ASN A 13 0.38 -6.50 -9.77
N ALA A 14 -0.04 -7.74 -9.51
CA ALA A 14 0.25 -8.42 -8.25
C ALA A 14 1.63 -9.08 -8.35
N ASP A 15 2.62 -8.50 -7.69
CA ASP A 15 3.94 -9.10 -7.49
C ASP A 15 3.95 -9.97 -6.20
N ASP A 16 5.08 -10.60 -5.92
CA ASP A 16 5.25 -11.45 -4.74
C ASP A 16 4.97 -10.70 -3.43
N ALA A 17 5.28 -9.40 -3.37
CA ALA A 17 5.02 -8.59 -2.20
C ALA A 17 3.52 -8.41 -1.97
N ILE A 18 2.74 -8.10 -3.03
CA ILE A 18 1.27 -8.01 -2.97
C ILE A 18 0.66 -9.36 -2.60
N ASN A 19 1.14 -10.45 -3.20
CA ASN A 19 0.61 -11.79 -2.97
C ASN A 19 0.90 -12.32 -1.55
N ALA A 20 1.95 -11.83 -0.90
CA ALA A 20 2.28 -12.18 0.48
C ALA A 20 1.47 -11.42 1.54
N LEU A 21 0.73 -10.37 1.15
CA LEU A 21 -0.05 -9.56 2.09
C LEU A 21 -1.24 -10.34 2.66
N LYS A 22 -1.45 -10.17 3.96
CA LYS A 22 -2.64 -10.62 4.68
C LYS A 22 -3.20 -9.50 5.55
N THR A 23 -4.50 -9.56 5.82
CA THR A 23 -5.15 -8.66 6.77
C THR A 23 -4.44 -8.68 8.12
N GLY A 24 -4.18 -7.50 8.67
CA GLY A 24 -3.48 -7.33 9.95
C GLY A 24 -1.96 -7.19 9.83
N ASN A 25 -1.37 -7.29 8.63
CA ASN A 25 0.03 -6.90 8.46
C ASN A 25 0.22 -5.40 8.73
N HIS A 26 1.27 -5.07 9.49
CA HIS A 26 1.89 -3.75 9.41
C HIS A 26 2.79 -3.71 8.19
N VAL A 27 2.75 -2.59 7.48
CA VAL A 27 3.43 -2.43 6.19
C VAL A 27 4.03 -1.04 6.09
N ASP A 28 5.19 -0.97 5.45
CA ASP A 28 5.75 0.27 4.90
C ASP A 28 5.44 0.30 3.41
N PHE A 29 4.94 1.43 2.93
CA PHE A 29 4.50 1.56 1.54
C PHE A 29 4.79 2.95 0.98
N SER A 30 4.87 3.03 -0.34
CA SER A 30 4.96 4.29 -1.08
C SER A 30 3.91 4.34 -2.18
N PHE A 31 3.43 5.54 -2.49
CA PHE A 31 2.41 5.75 -3.51
C PHE A 31 2.57 7.13 -4.17
N ILE A 32 1.93 7.29 -5.33
CA ILE A 32 1.75 8.58 -5.98
C ILE A 32 0.26 8.87 -6.16
N GLN A 33 -0.12 10.15 -6.11
CA GLN A 33 -1.48 10.56 -6.42
C GLN A 33 -1.60 10.85 -7.93
N GLN A 34 -2.54 10.19 -8.60
CA GLN A 34 -2.91 10.39 -10.00
C GLN A 34 -4.38 10.76 -10.08
N GLY A 35 -4.68 12.06 -9.95
CA GLY A 35 -6.06 12.52 -9.82
C GLY A 35 -6.73 11.92 -8.58
N ASN A 36 -7.78 11.11 -8.78
CA ASN A 36 -8.51 10.44 -7.70
C ASN A 36 -7.94 9.05 -7.34
N ILE A 37 -6.88 8.61 -8.01
CA ILE A 37 -6.25 7.31 -7.79
C ILE A 37 -4.99 7.49 -6.96
N SER A 38 -4.89 6.75 -5.87
CA SER A 38 -3.65 6.62 -5.10
C SER A 38 -2.94 5.35 -5.53
N LEU A 39 -2.02 5.50 -6.49
CA LEU A 39 -1.34 4.40 -7.16
C LEU A 39 -0.17 3.93 -6.31
N LEU A 40 -0.24 2.68 -5.86
CA LEU A 40 0.78 2.03 -5.06
C LEU A 40 2.06 1.82 -5.90
N LYS A 41 3.22 2.15 -5.32
CA LYS A 41 4.54 1.99 -5.95
C LYS A 41 5.36 0.89 -5.30
N SER A 42 5.27 0.75 -3.98
CA SER A 42 5.88 -0.35 -3.22
C SER A 42 5.09 -0.60 -1.94
N ILE A 43 5.16 -1.83 -1.45
CA ILE A 43 4.61 -2.25 -0.16
C ILE A 43 5.43 -3.41 0.38
N ASN A 44 5.83 -3.36 1.65
CA ASN A 44 6.58 -4.42 2.31
C ASN A 44 6.03 -4.62 3.72
N VAL A 45 5.90 -5.88 4.14
CA VAL A 45 5.55 -6.20 5.52
C VAL A 45 6.72 -5.77 6.42
N THR A 46 6.42 -5.00 7.46
CA THR A 46 7.42 -4.65 8.47
C THR A 46 7.46 -5.73 9.54
N GLN A 47 8.66 -6.12 9.96
CA GLN A 47 8.81 -6.94 11.17
C GLN A 47 8.50 -6.04 12.37
N SER A 48 7.53 -6.49 13.17
CA SER A 48 7.14 -5.88 14.44
C SER A 48 8.27 -5.81 15.44
#